data_AF-A0A0X1KNA0-F1
#
_entry.id   AF-A0A0X1KNA0-F1
#
_cell.length_a   1.000
_cell.length_b   1.000
_cell.length_c   1.000
_cell.angle_alpha   90.00
_cell.angle_beta   90.00
_cell.angle_gamma   90.00
#
_symmetry.space_group_name_H-M   'P 1'
#
loop_
_entity.id
_entity.type
_entity.pdbx_description
1 polymer ?
#
loop_
_entity_poly.entity_id
_entity_poly.type
_entity_poly.pdbx_seq_one_letter_code
_entity_poly.pdbx_strand_id
1 'polypeptide(L)'
;MRMRFVFGAMVFLFILLLLVHIVPRGDSDCELSMTNFSTDCLPSVPYSPSWPTTAVRILGDKFIFFSEEYVWEGRDSEFLPIFLNGEESNWTKEVGISPQCAIWGEEWETTLPRDTGRLVHYVQYGAGKCSGGRFEPDRIELGSTEVSGGALEIAYYFLPLDRGRWVFWPEPIFGGEIEPHLIEAGCSCSLDDILERIDENIRGLSFTPIKDSGECQNGPVKVVFSRLYTRNDWEYLYVECGKIKDLGLARILMVRGSKNAVVQYSTCSMKM
;
A
#
# COMPACT_ATOMS: atom_id res chain seq x y z
N MET A 1 -29.39 -27.84 52.31
CA MET A 1 -28.43 -28.10 51.21
C MET A 1 -28.65 -27.06 50.09
N ARG A 2 -28.33 -25.78 50.32
CA ARG A 2 -28.61 -24.68 49.35
C ARG A 2 -27.52 -23.60 49.27
N MET A 3 -26.42 -23.74 50.03
CA MET A 3 -25.34 -22.73 50.11
C MET A 3 -24.13 -23.00 49.20
N ARG A 4 -24.03 -24.15 48.53
CA ARG A 4 -22.87 -24.49 47.68
C ARG A 4 -22.95 -23.96 46.24
N PHE A 5 -24.13 -23.55 45.77
CA PHE A 5 -24.32 -23.11 44.38
C PHE A 5 -23.99 -21.62 44.16
N VAL A 6 -24.16 -20.78 45.18
CA VAL A 6 -23.94 -19.32 45.06
C VAL A 6 -22.45 -18.98 44.98
N PHE A 7 -21.59 -19.77 45.63
CA PHE A 7 -20.15 -19.54 45.64
C PHE A 7 -19.48 -19.85 44.30
N GLY A 8 -19.94 -20.90 43.60
CA GLY A 8 -19.41 -21.25 42.27
C GLY A 8 -19.75 -20.22 41.19
N ALA A 9 -20.97 -19.69 41.22
CA ALA A 9 -21.40 -18.67 40.25
C ALA A 9 -20.66 -17.33 40.43
N MET A 10 -20.39 -16.91 41.68
CA MET A 10 -19.62 -15.69 41.94
C MET A 10 -18.14 -15.82 41.52
N VAL A 11 -17.49 -16.96 41.77
CA VAL A 11 -16.09 -17.18 41.35
C VAL A 11 -15.99 -17.22 39.83
N PHE A 12 -16.96 -17.81 39.13
CA PHE A 12 -16.99 -17.84 37.67
C PHE A 12 -17.21 -16.43 37.08
N LEU A 13 -18.08 -15.61 37.69
CA LEU A 13 -18.28 -14.22 37.29
C LEU A 13 -17.04 -13.34 37.54
N PHE A 14 -16.32 -13.57 38.64
CA PHE A 14 -15.09 -12.85 38.97
C PHE A 14 -13.93 -13.21 38.04
N ILE A 15 -13.82 -14.48 37.62
CA ILE A 15 -12.84 -14.92 36.61
C ILE A 15 -13.19 -14.38 35.22
N LEU A 16 -14.48 -14.32 34.85
CA LEU A 16 -14.93 -13.67 33.61
C LEU A 16 -14.64 -12.16 33.63
N LEU A 17 -14.87 -11.47 34.75
CA LEU A 17 -14.57 -10.05 34.89
C LEU A 17 -13.05 -9.76 34.89
N LEU A 18 -12.24 -10.66 35.45
CA LEU A 18 -10.77 -10.58 35.36
C LEU A 18 -10.27 -10.84 33.94
N LEU A 19 -10.87 -11.78 33.20
CA LEU A 19 -10.51 -12.04 31.80
C LEU A 19 -10.94 -10.89 30.85
N VAL A 20 -12.02 -10.18 31.15
CA VAL A 20 -12.43 -8.96 30.41
C VAL A 20 -11.50 -7.77 30.70
N HIS A 21 -10.68 -7.82 31.75
CA HIS A 21 -9.71 -6.77 32.09
C HIS A 21 -8.24 -7.13 31.82
N ILE A 22 -7.97 -8.32 31.25
CA ILE A 22 -6.64 -8.73 30.77
C ILE A 22 -6.68 -8.87 29.24
N VAL A 23 -7.36 -7.95 28.57
CA VAL A 23 -6.95 -7.55 27.22
C VAL A 23 -6.12 -6.29 27.42
N PRO A 24 -4.80 -6.30 27.16
CA PRO A 24 -4.06 -5.07 27.06
C PRO A 24 -4.70 -4.31 25.90
N ARG A 25 -5.55 -3.34 26.24
CA ARG A 25 -6.08 -2.37 25.30
C ARG A 25 -4.95 -1.38 25.01
N GLY A 26 -3.99 -1.83 24.23
CA GLY A 26 -3.08 -0.94 23.49
C GLY A 26 -3.81 -0.37 22.29
N ASP A 27 -5.00 0.24 22.48
CA ASP A 27 -5.54 1.17 21.49
C ASP A 27 -4.83 2.50 21.76
N SER A 28 -3.57 2.64 21.32
CA SER A 28 -3.16 3.95 20.86
C SER A 28 -3.85 4.13 19.52
N ASP A 29 -5.04 4.72 19.52
CA ASP A 29 -5.72 5.09 18.27
C ASP A 29 -4.74 5.90 17.44
N CYS A 30 -4.29 5.36 16.30
CA CYS A 30 -3.35 6.05 15.43
C CYS A 30 -3.99 7.36 14.95
N GLU A 31 -3.37 8.48 15.30
CA GLU A 31 -3.84 9.80 14.93
C GLU A 31 -3.11 10.26 13.68
N LEU A 32 -3.89 10.46 12.60
CA LEU A 32 -3.44 11.14 11.41
C LEU A 32 -3.69 12.65 11.58
N SER A 33 -2.62 13.44 11.56
CA SER A 33 -2.72 14.89 11.42
C SER A 33 -2.59 15.26 9.95
N MET A 34 -3.57 15.96 9.39
CA MET A 34 -3.57 16.37 8.00
C MET A 34 -4.14 17.79 7.83
N THR A 35 -3.45 18.62 7.07
CA THR A 35 -3.85 20.00 6.73
C THR A 35 -3.45 20.31 5.29
N ASN A 36 -4.18 21.20 4.63
CA ASN A 36 -3.79 21.66 3.30
C ASN A 36 -2.61 22.64 3.37
N PHE A 37 -1.78 22.69 2.32
CA PHE A 37 -0.75 23.71 2.15
C PHE A 37 -0.75 24.27 0.73
N SER A 38 0.03 25.33 0.50
CA SER A 38 0.25 25.91 -0.82
C SER A 38 1.74 25.90 -1.18
N THR A 39 2.05 25.82 -2.47
CA THR A 39 3.42 25.86 -2.97
C THR A 39 3.49 26.42 -4.39
N ASP A 40 4.57 27.15 -4.67
CA ASP A 40 4.91 27.64 -6.00
C ASP A 40 5.67 26.58 -6.82
N CYS A 41 5.90 25.38 -6.27
CA CYS A 41 6.64 24.33 -6.95
C CYS A 41 5.86 23.61 -8.05
N LEU A 42 4.52 23.70 -8.06
CA LEU A 42 3.66 22.94 -8.97
C LEU A 42 4.05 23.05 -10.46
N PRO A 43 4.42 24.23 -11.01
CA PRO A 43 4.80 24.35 -12.42
C PRO A 43 6.07 23.58 -12.80
N SER A 44 6.95 23.28 -11.85
CA SER A 44 8.19 22.51 -12.09
C SER A 44 8.02 21.01 -11.87
N VAL A 45 6.93 20.58 -11.22
CA VAL A 45 6.67 19.18 -10.95
C VAL A 45 6.01 18.54 -12.18
N PRO A 46 6.57 17.44 -12.72
CA PRO A 46 5.96 16.77 -13.86
C PRO A 46 4.63 16.14 -13.44
N TYR A 47 3.58 16.47 -14.16
CA TYR A 47 2.36 15.69 -14.14
C TYR A 47 2.46 14.54 -15.14
N SER A 48 2.13 13.33 -14.70
CA SER A 48 2.13 12.15 -15.54
C SER A 48 0.77 11.44 -15.43
N PRO A 49 -0.17 11.67 -16.36
CA PRO A 49 -1.50 11.07 -16.32
C PRO A 49 -1.48 9.54 -16.49
N SER A 50 -0.33 8.96 -16.83
CA SER A 50 -0.17 7.52 -17.01
C SER A 50 0.33 6.80 -15.75
N TRP A 51 0.45 7.51 -14.61
CA TRP A 51 1.10 6.97 -13.41
C TRP A 51 0.28 7.30 -12.13
N PRO A 52 -0.67 6.43 -11.74
CA PRO A 52 -1.60 6.66 -10.63
C PRO A 52 -0.94 6.96 -9.30
N THR A 53 0.16 6.26 -9.02
CA THR A 53 0.77 6.22 -7.67
C THR A 53 1.81 7.32 -7.49
N THR A 54 1.53 8.51 -8.03
CA THR A 54 2.49 9.62 -8.01
C THR A 54 2.44 10.39 -6.69
N ALA A 55 3.61 10.54 -6.06
CA ALA A 55 3.80 11.30 -4.83
C ALA A 55 5.02 12.21 -4.94
N VAL A 56 4.86 13.47 -4.55
CA VAL A 56 5.94 14.47 -4.64
C VAL A 56 6.12 15.18 -3.31
N ARG A 57 7.27 14.97 -2.66
CA ARG A 57 7.61 15.67 -1.42
C ARG A 57 8.14 17.07 -1.73
N ILE A 58 7.61 18.09 -1.08
CA ILE A 58 8.08 19.48 -1.17
C ILE A 58 9.02 19.80 -0.01
N LEU A 59 10.21 20.30 -0.33
CA LEU A 59 11.30 20.62 0.61
C LEU A 59 11.87 22.02 0.31
N GLY A 60 11.09 23.05 0.65
CA GLY A 60 11.47 24.44 0.36
C GLY A 60 11.50 24.70 -1.16
N ASP A 61 12.68 24.98 -1.71
CA ASP A 61 12.90 25.22 -3.14
C ASP A 61 13.18 23.93 -3.94
N LYS A 62 13.11 22.76 -3.29
CA LYS A 62 13.37 21.44 -3.87
C LYS A 62 12.16 20.53 -3.75
N PHE A 63 12.16 19.48 -4.56
CA PHE A 63 11.20 18.41 -4.43
C PHE A 63 11.82 17.04 -4.73
N ILE A 64 11.20 15.98 -4.20
CA ILE A 64 11.49 14.59 -4.54
C ILE A 64 10.25 14.03 -5.23
N PHE A 65 10.43 13.47 -6.42
CA PHE A 65 9.38 12.84 -7.20
C PHE A 65 9.49 11.32 -7.09
N PHE A 66 8.35 10.66 -6.94
CA PHE A 66 8.23 9.20 -7.01
C PHE A 66 6.93 8.81 -7.70
N SER A 67 6.98 7.78 -8.52
CA SER A 67 5.81 7.09 -9.04
C SER A 67 6.13 5.63 -9.35
N GLU A 68 5.16 4.74 -9.19
CA GLU A 68 5.30 3.29 -9.35
C GLU A 68 4.21 2.72 -10.26
N GLU A 69 4.58 1.81 -11.15
CA GLU A 69 3.64 1.20 -12.10
C GLU A 69 3.94 -0.27 -12.29
N TYR A 70 2.88 -1.06 -12.44
CA TYR A 70 2.96 -2.41 -12.97
C TYR A 70 2.29 -2.43 -14.34
N VAL A 71 3.00 -3.00 -15.31
CA VAL A 71 2.52 -3.14 -16.69
C VAL A 71 2.49 -4.61 -17.03
N TRP A 72 1.36 -5.10 -17.52
CA TRP A 72 1.31 -6.40 -18.18
C TRP A 72 1.66 -6.22 -19.66
N GLU A 73 2.65 -6.96 -20.13
CA GLU A 73 3.12 -6.98 -21.51
C GLU A 73 2.76 -8.32 -22.15
N GLY A 74 1.88 -8.26 -23.16
CA GLY A 74 1.52 -9.41 -23.97
C GLY A 74 2.58 -9.74 -25.02
N ARG A 75 2.47 -10.93 -25.65
CA ARG A 75 3.41 -11.38 -26.69
C ARG A 75 3.40 -10.50 -27.94
N ASP A 76 2.28 -9.85 -28.23
CA ASP A 76 2.08 -9.01 -29.43
C ASP A 76 2.33 -7.52 -29.17
N SER A 77 3.11 -7.16 -28.14
CA SER A 77 3.33 -5.77 -27.70
C SER A 77 2.06 -5.05 -27.27
N GLU A 78 1.06 -5.80 -26.79
CA GLU A 78 -0.04 -5.22 -26.03
C GLU A 78 0.47 -4.85 -24.63
N PHE A 79 0.20 -3.61 -24.20
CA PHE A 79 0.57 -3.11 -22.88
C PHE A 79 -0.70 -2.76 -22.12
N LEU A 80 -0.89 -3.40 -20.97
CA LEU A 80 -1.97 -3.11 -20.05
C LEU A 80 -1.38 -2.50 -18.77
N PRO A 81 -1.46 -1.17 -18.58
CA PRO A 81 -1.13 -0.57 -17.31
C PRO A 81 -2.15 -1.02 -16.27
N ILE A 82 -1.70 -1.76 -15.26
CA ILE A 82 -2.59 -2.52 -14.36
C ILE A 82 -3.49 -1.60 -13.55
N PHE A 83 -2.91 -0.53 -13.02
CA PHE A 83 -3.63 0.42 -12.18
C PHE A 83 -4.62 1.29 -12.98
N LEU A 84 -4.43 1.42 -14.29
CA LEU A 84 -5.29 2.22 -15.19
C LEU A 84 -6.41 1.40 -15.86
N ASN A 85 -6.40 0.06 -15.72
CA ASN A 85 -7.37 -0.84 -16.33
C ASN A 85 -8.14 -1.65 -15.27
N GLY A 86 -8.38 -1.03 -14.12
CA GLY A 86 -9.22 -1.58 -13.06
C GLY A 86 -10.48 -0.75 -12.83
N GLU A 87 -11.48 -1.37 -12.24
CA GLU A 87 -12.65 -0.69 -11.67
C GLU A 87 -12.31 -0.26 -10.24
N GLU A 88 -12.76 0.93 -9.82
CA GLU A 88 -12.56 1.42 -8.45
C GLU A 88 -13.17 0.44 -7.45
N SER A 89 -12.43 0.15 -6.37
CA SER A 89 -12.85 -0.74 -5.29
C SER A 89 -12.58 -0.10 -3.93
N ASN A 90 -13.01 -0.78 -2.87
CA ASN A 90 -12.81 -0.41 -1.47
C ASN A 90 -12.59 -1.67 -0.60
N TRP A 91 -12.19 -2.78 -1.22
CA TRP A 91 -12.16 -4.11 -0.63
C TRP A 91 -11.38 -4.18 0.68
N THR A 92 -10.30 -3.40 0.84
CA THR A 92 -9.51 -3.42 2.09
C THR A 92 -10.28 -2.82 3.26
N LYS A 93 -11.10 -1.79 3.01
CA LYS A 93 -11.96 -1.17 4.03
C LYS A 93 -13.10 -2.11 4.39
N GLU A 94 -13.68 -2.78 3.39
CA GLU A 94 -14.76 -3.74 3.60
C GLU A 94 -14.33 -4.93 4.48
N VAL A 95 -13.10 -5.40 4.30
CA VAL A 95 -12.54 -6.50 5.11
C VAL A 95 -11.75 -6.02 6.34
N GLY A 96 -11.58 -4.71 6.53
CA GLY A 96 -10.96 -4.13 7.72
C GLY A 96 -9.43 -4.23 7.80
N ILE A 97 -8.72 -4.26 6.67
CA ILE A 97 -7.25 -4.31 6.62
C ILE A 97 -6.61 -3.02 6.05
N SER A 98 -7.42 -2.00 5.76
CA SER A 98 -6.90 -0.71 5.28
C SER A 98 -5.90 -0.10 6.28
N PRO A 99 -4.75 0.39 5.83
CA PRO A 99 -3.74 0.94 6.72
C PRO A 99 -4.22 2.19 7.46
N GLN A 100 -3.87 2.28 8.74
CA GLN A 100 -4.02 3.51 9.51
C GLN A 100 -3.08 4.58 8.95
N CYS A 101 -3.45 5.86 9.10
CA CYS A 101 -2.65 7.00 8.63
C CYS A 101 -2.32 7.04 7.12
N ALA A 102 -3.05 6.31 6.27
CA ALA A 102 -2.95 6.51 4.83
C ALA A 102 -3.34 7.95 4.47
N ILE A 103 -2.43 8.67 3.82
CA ILE A 103 -2.65 10.07 3.38
C ILE A 103 -3.08 10.14 1.91
N TRP A 104 -2.83 9.06 1.18
CA TRP A 104 -3.32 8.80 -0.16
C TRP A 104 -3.43 7.29 -0.34
N GLY A 105 -4.39 6.83 -1.13
CA GLY A 105 -4.46 5.46 -1.57
C GLY A 105 -5.63 5.20 -2.49
N GLU A 106 -5.46 4.21 -3.34
CA GLU A 106 -6.44 3.77 -4.32
C GLU A 106 -6.49 2.24 -4.34
N GLU A 107 -7.66 1.72 -4.70
CA GLU A 107 -7.95 0.30 -4.72
C GLU A 107 -8.69 -0.04 -6.01
N TRP A 108 -8.32 -1.14 -6.64
CA TRP A 108 -8.83 -1.51 -7.96
C TRP A 108 -9.14 -3.00 -8.04
N GLU A 109 -10.19 -3.32 -8.78
CA GLU A 109 -10.49 -4.66 -9.27
C GLU A 109 -10.12 -4.74 -10.75
N THR A 110 -9.30 -5.72 -11.11
CA THR A 110 -8.88 -5.91 -12.50
C THR A 110 -8.82 -7.38 -12.85
N THR A 111 -8.83 -7.68 -14.15
CA THR A 111 -8.63 -9.03 -14.66
C THR A 111 -7.49 -9.03 -15.67
N LEU A 112 -6.41 -9.71 -15.32
CA LEU A 112 -5.29 -9.91 -16.24
C LEU A 112 -5.72 -10.84 -17.40
N PRO A 113 -5.32 -10.53 -18.66
CA PRO A 113 -5.58 -11.39 -19.80
C PRO A 113 -5.07 -12.82 -19.56
N ARG A 114 -5.85 -13.82 -20.00
CA ARG A 114 -5.56 -15.25 -19.74
C ARG A 114 -4.26 -15.75 -20.37
N ASP A 115 -3.80 -15.10 -21.43
CA ASP A 115 -2.55 -15.46 -22.08
C ASP A 115 -1.35 -15.21 -21.17
N THR A 116 -0.31 -16.02 -21.32
CA THR A 116 0.96 -15.78 -20.61
C THR A 116 1.57 -14.49 -21.11
N GLY A 117 1.70 -13.52 -20.22
CA GLY A 117 2.38 -12.25 -20.44
C GLY A 117 3.53 -12.06 -19.46
N ARG A 118 4.14 -10.89 -19.52
CA ARG A 118 5.20 -10.45 -18.58
C ARG A 118 4.64 -9.33 -17.73
N LEU A 119 4.67 -9.47 -16.41
CA LEU A 119 4.42 -8.37 -15.49
C LEU A 119 5.76 -7.63 -15.30
N VAL A 120 5.80 -6.37 -15.68
CA VAL A 120 6.98 -5.51 -15.54
C VAL A 120 6.73 -4.45 -14.50
N HIS A 121 7.70 -4.26 -13.62
CA HIS A 121 7.65 -3.30 -12.53
C HIS A 121 8.54 -2.10 -12.87
N TYR A 122 7.92 -0.92 -13.00
CA TYR A 122 8.63 0.33 -13.26
C TYR A 122 8.49 1.31 -12.09
N VAL A 123 9.54 2.10 -11.88
CA VAL A 123 9.49 3.27 -11.00
C VAL A 123 10.06 4.48 -11.73
N GLN A 124 9.42 5.63 -11.53
CA GLN A 124 9.96 6.94 -11.85
C GLN A 124 10.42 7.63 -10.57
N TYR A 125 11.66 8.10 -10.53
CA TYR A 125 12.21 8.74 -9.34
C TYR A 125 13.21 9.84 -9.67
N GLY A 126 13.26 10.86 -8.82
CA GLY A 126 14.39 11.79 -8.81
C GLY A 126 14.13 13.05 -7.97
N ALA A 127 15.14 13.92 -7.94
CA ALA A 127 15.11 15.16 -7.18
C ALA A 127 15.18 16.38 -8.11
N GLY A 128 14.28 17.34 -7.90
CA GLY A 128 14.18 18.55 -8.71
C GLY A 128 14.23 19.83 -7.88
N LYS A 129 14.14 20.97 -8.57
CA LYS A 129 14.05 22.31 -7.99
C LYS A 129 12.81 23.01 -8.50
N CYS A 130 12.15 23.77 -7.63
CA CYS A 130 10.96 24.57 -7.95
C CYS A 130 11.26 25.78 -8.84
N SER A 131 12.54 26.14 -8.97
CA SER A 131 13.03 27.25 -9.82
C SER A 131 13.73 26.76 -11.09
N GLY A 132 13.58 25.49 -11.45
CA GLY A 132 14.12 24.89 -12.67
C GLY A 132 13.07 24.81 -13.78
N GLY A 133 13.55 24.68 -15.03
CA GLY A 133 12.70 24.23 -16.14
C GLY A 133 12.08 22.85 -15.87
N ARG A 134 11.40 22.28 -16.88
CA ARG A 134 10.70 21.00 -16.74
C ARG A 134 11.65 19.91 -16.20
N PHE A 135 11.29 19.32 -15.06
CA PHE A 135 11.99 18.18 -14.48
C PHE A 135 11.53 16.88 -15.16
N GLU A 136 12.47 15.99 -15.42
CA GLU A 136 12.23 14.66 -15.99
C GLU A 136 12.78 13.61 -15.00
N PRO A 137 11.93 12.76 -14.39
CA PRO A 137 12.38 11.72 -13.48
C PRO A 137 13.03 10.56 -14.25
N ASP A 138 13.98 9.87 -13.61
CA ASP A 138 14.57 8.66 -14.16
C ASP A 138 13.52 7.54 -14.14
N ARG A 139 13.29 6.89 -15.30
CA ARG A 139 12.48 5.67 -15.38
C ARG A 139 13.36 4.44 -15.23
N ILE A 140 13.03 3.59 -14.27
CA ILE A 140 13.82 2.43 -13.89
C ILE A 140 12.93 1.17 -13.97
N GLU A 141 13.33 0.17 -14.75
CA GLU A 141 12.77 -1.18 -14.67
C GLU A 141 13.37 -1.88 -13.45
N LEU A 142 12.53 -2.21 -12.48
CA LEU A 142 12.93 -2.86 -11.25
C LEU A 142 12.98 -4.38 -11.38
N GLY A 143 12.21 -4.93 -12.32
CA GLY A 143 12.23 -6.34 -12.65
C GLY A 143 11.01 -6.74 -13.48
N SER A 144 11.02 -7.99 -13.92
CA SER A 144 9.89 -8.57 -14.63
C SER A 144 9.73 -10.05 -14.32
N THR A 145 8.51 -10.56 -14.49
CA THR A 145 8.20 -11.98 -14.28
C THR A 145 7.11 -12.45 -15.23
N GLU A 146 7.11 -13.72 -15.58
CA GLU A 146 6.00 -14.33 -16.32
C GLU A 146 4.76 -14.40 -15.43
N VAL A 147 3.61 -13.99 -15.98
CA VAL A 147 2.34 -13.97 -15.27
C VAL A 147 1.26 -14.67 -16.08
N SER A 148 0.41 -15.42 -15.38
CA SER A 148 -0.83 -15.95 -15.92
C SER A 148 -1.99 -15.03 -15.58
N GLY A 149 -2.96 -14.92 -16.49
CA GLY A 149 -4.17 -14.14 -16.24
C GLY A 149 -5.00 -14.57 -15.04
N GLY A 150 -5.93 -13.71 -14.66
CA GLY A 150 -6.83 -13.93 -13.53
C GLY A 150 -7.34 -12.63 -12.94
N ALA A 151 -8.43 -12.73 -12.17
CA ALA A 151 -8.97 -11.63 -11.40
C ALA A 151 -8.05 -11.31 -10.21
N LEU A 152 -7.89 -10.01 -9.94
CA LEU A 152 -7.08 -9.44 -8.89
C LEU A 152 -7.80 -8.25 -8.26
N GLU A 153 -7.68 -8.15 -6.95
CA GLU A 153 -7.92 -6.91 -6.21
C GLU A 153 -6.56 -6.34 -5.81
N ILE A 154 -6.34 -5.06 -6.04
CA ILE A 154 -5.09 -4.37 -5.73
C ILE A 154 -5.42 -3.19 -4.84
N ALA A 155 -4.59 -2.92 -3.84
CA ALA A 155 -4.64 -1.70 -3.06
C ALA A 155 -3.24 -1.11 -2.90
N TYR A 156 -3.14 0.21 -3.03
CA TYR A 156 -1.88 0.93 -2.92
C TYR A 156 -2.07 2.16 -2.03
N TYR A 157 -1.24 2.30 -1.00
CA TYR A 157 -1.32 3.41 -0.04
C TYR A 157 0.02 4.08 0.16
N PHE A 158 -0.01 5.38 0.44
CA PHE A 158 1.10 6.13 1.00
C PHE A 158 0.85 6.48 2.46
N LEU A 159 1.87 6.27 3.30
CA LEU A 159 1.87 6.59 4.71
C LEU A 159 3.05 7.50 5.06
N PRO A 160 2.83 8.57 5.85
CA PRO A 160 3.91 9.44 6.31
C PRO A 160 4.79 8.71 7.34
N LEU A 161 6.10 8.72 7.12
CA LEU A 161 7.10 8.24 8.07
C LEU A 161 7.55 9.34 9.04
N ASP A 162 7.44 10.59 8.60
CA ASP A 162 7.69 11.80 9.35
C ASP A 162 6.63 12.85 8.99
N ARG A 163 6.60 13.97 9.71
CA ARG A 163 5.75 15.09 9.29
C ARG A 163 6.34 15.73 8.04
N GLY A 164 5.51 15.93 7.01
CA GLY A 164 5.98 16.46 5.74
C GLY A 164 4.87 17.05 4.87
N ARG A 165 5.26 17.53 3.69
CA ARG A 165 4.39 18.15 2.69
C ARG A 165 4.50 17.40 1.38
N TRP A 166 3.36 16.96 0.85
CA TRP A 166 3.31 16.17 -0.37
C TRP A 166 2.23 16.65 -1.31
N VAL A 167 2.50 16.48 -2.60
CA VAL A 167 1.53 16.64 -3.66
C VAL A 167 1.22 15.27 -4.24
N PHE A 168 -0.07 14.96 -4.34
CA PHE A 168 -0.60 13.80 -5.01
C PHE A 168 -1.46 14.26 -6.19
N TRP A 169 -1.50 13.47 -7.26
CA TRP A 169 -2.42 13.72 -8.37
C TRP A 169 -3.41 12.56 -8.40
N PRO A 170 -4.68 12.78 -8.02
CA PRO A 170 -5.69 11.75 -8.18
C PRO A 170 -5.86 11.41 -9.67
N GLU A 171 -6.13 10.14 -9.93
CA GLU A 171 -6.37 9.60 -11.26
C GLU A 171 -7.57 10.29 -11.98
N PRO A 172 -7.44 10.63 -13.29
CA PRO A 172 -8.57 11.04 -14.12
C PRO A 172 -9.41 9.86 -14.66
N ILE A 173 -9.27 8.63 -14.15
CA ILE A 173 -9.84 7.39 -14.74
C ILE A 173 -11.32 7.54 -15.14
N PHE A 174 -12.08 8.43 -14.48
CA PHE A 174 -13.51 8.64 -14.73
C PHE A 174 -13.90 10.00 -15.35
N GLY A 175 -12.96 10.75 -15.95
CA GLY A 175 -13.28 11.93 -16.78
C GLY A 175 -13.49 13.25 -16.04
N GLY A 176 -12.56 13.63 -15.16
CA GLY A 176 -12.54 14.91 -14.43
C GLY A 176 -11.28 15.75 -14.67
N GLU A 177 -11.31 17.02 -14.23
CA GLU A 177 -10.10 17.83 -14.13
C GLU A 177 -9.20 17.28 -13.01
N ILE A 178 -7.92 17.04 -13.31
CA ILE A 178 -6.96 16.61 -12.30
C ILE A 178 -6.46 17.83 -11.53
N GLU A 179 -6.97 18.01 -10.32
CA GLU A 179 -6.41 18.99 -9.38
C GLU A 179 -5.38 18.31 -8.46
N PRO A 180 -4.18 18.88 -8.29
CA PRO A 180 -3.21 18.36 -7.33
C PRO A 180 -3.76 18.47 -5.91
N HIS A 181 -3.59 17.42 -5.12
CA HIS A 181 -3.90 17.40 -3.69
C HIS A 181 -2.64 17.73 -2.90
N LEU A 182 -2.61 18.92 -2.30
CA LEU A 182 -1.49 19.42 -1.50
C LEU A 182 -1.77 19.24 -0.02
N ILE A 183 -1.11 18.24 0.58
CA ILE A 183 -1.31 17.90 2.00
C ILE A 183 -0.01 18.00 2.80
N GLU A 184 -0.08 18.65 3.96
CA GLU A 184 0.87 18.52 5.05
C GLU A 184 0.31 17.50 6.03
N ALA A 185 1.05 16.42 6.29
CA ALA A 185 0.56 15.33 7.12
C ALA A 185 1.65 14.69 7.98
N GLY A 186 1.22 13.93 8.98
CA GLY A 186 2.06 13.08 9.83
C GLY A 186 1.22 12.07 10.59
N CYS A 187 1.82 10.94 10.96
CA CYS A 187 1.17 9.89 11.75
C CYS A 187 1.77 9.84 13.16
N SER A 188 0.94 9.59 14.17
CA SER A 188 1.42 9.35 15.54
C SER A 188 2.00 7.95 15.76
N CYS A 189 1.59 6.97 14.95
CA CYS A 189 2.03 5.58 15.04
C CYS A 189 3.34 5.36 14.29
N SER A 190 4.14 4.42 14.79
CA SER A 190 5.29 3.95 14.02
C SER A 190 4.82 3.07 12.85
N LEU A 191 5.68 2.93 11.84
CA LEU A 191 5.38 2.02 10.73
C LEU A 191 5.20 0.57 11.22
N ASP A 192 5.98 0.16 12.22
CA ASP A 192 5.95 -1.20 12.73
C ASP A 192 4.61 -1.50 13.42
N ASP A 193 4.07 -0.56 14.19
CA ASP A 193 2.75 -0.70 14.83
C ASP A 193 1.63 -0.85 13.78
N ILE A 194 1.70 -0.07 12.69
CA ILE A 194 0.71 -0.13 11.60
C ILE A 194 0.80 -1.49 10.89
N LEU A 195 2.01 -1.99 10.63
CA LEU A 195 2.21 -3.29 9.97
C LEU A 195 1.79 -4.46 10.86
N GLU A 196 2.06 -4.37 12.17
CA GLU A 196 1.58 -5.34 13.15
C GLU A 196 0.05 -5.40 13.15
N ARG A 197 -0.62 -4.23 13.20
CA ARG A 197 -2.09 -4.16 13.15
C ARG A 197 -2.67 -4.73 11.86
N ILE A 198 -2.06 -4.46 10.71
CA ILE A 198 -2.47 -5.05 9.44
C ILE A 198 -2.31 -6.58 9.47
N ASP A 199 -1.17 -7.08 9.94
CA ASP A 199 -0.92 -8.53 10.05
C ASP A 199 -1.92 -9.22 11.00
N GLU A 200 -2.23 -8.60 12.14
CA GLU A 200 -3.27 -9.06 13.07
C GLU A 200 -4.64 -9.13 12.41
N ASN A 201 -5.06 -8.08 11.71
CA ASN A 201 -6.36 -8.02 11.04
C ASN A 201 -6.45 -9.08 9.92
N ILE A 202 -5.39 -9.25 9.13
CA ILE A 202 -5.31 -10.30 8.09
C ILE A 202 -5.48 -11.69 8.72
N ARG A 203 -4.76 -11.98 9.81
CA ARG A 203 -4.91 -13.26 10.53
C ARG A 203 -6.31 -13.43 11.11
N GLY A 204 -6.93 -12.36 11.59
CA GLY A 204 -8.33 -12.31 12.03
C GLY A 204 -9.32 -12.71 10.94
N LEU A 205 -8.98 -12.47 9.66
CA LEU A 205 -9.74 -12.91 8.48
C LEU A 205 -9.45 -14.36 8.07
N SER A 206 -8.78 -15.15 8.91
CA SER A 206 -8.39 -16.55 8.67
C SER A 206 -7.37 -16.74 7.54
N PHE A 207 -6.64 -15.69 7.18
CA PHE A 207 -5.46 -15.82 6.33
C PHE A 207 -4.27 -16.33 7.16
N THR A 208 -3.55 -17.31 6.61
CA THR A 208 -2.36 -17.89 7.24
C THR A 208 -1.12 -17.51 6.43
N PRO A 209 -0.02 -17.09 7.08
CA PRO A 209 1.19 -16.72 6.37
C PRO A 209 1.89 -17.99 5.84
N ILE A 210 2.24 -17.98 4.55
CA ILE A 210 2.91 -19.12 3.88
C ILE A 210 4.31 -18.80 3.35
N LYS A 211 4.64 -17.51 3.19
CA LYS A 211 5.99 -17.05 2.84
C LYS A 211 6.24 -15.68 3.43
N ASP A 212 7.37 -15.52 4.09
CA ASP A 212 7.91 -14.23 4.53
C ASP A 212 9.19 -13.97 3.72
N SER A 213 9.20 -12.90 2.93
CA SER A 213 10.35 -12.56 2.09
C SER A 213 11.28 -11.53 2.74
N GLY A 214 10.91 -11.01 3.92
CA GLY A 214 11.72 -10.07 4.69
C GLY A 214 12.01 -8.75 3.98
N GLU A 215 13.18 -8.17 4.27
CA GLU A 215 13.63 -6.91 3.70
C GLU A 215 14.38 -7.12 2.37
N CYS A 216 14.17 -6.23 1.41
CA CYS A 216 14.98 -6.15 0.21
C CYS A 216 15.10 -4.70 -0.30
N GLN A 217 16.16 -4.40 -1.04
CA GLN A 217 16.31 -3.11 -1.72
C GLN A 217 15.94 -3.29 -3.19
N ASN A 218 14.99 -2.48 -3.67
CA ASN A 218 14.56 -2.47 -5.06
C ASN A 218 14.47 -1.02 -5.59
N GLY A 219 15.51 -0.57 -6.29
CA GLY A 219 15.63 0.82 -6.74
C GLY A 219 15.51 1.82 -5.57
N PRO A 220 14.66 2.87 -5.66
CA PRO A 220 14.47 3.85 -4.59
C PRO A 220 13.57 3.35 -3.45
N VAL A 221 13.00 2.14 -3.55
CA VAL A 221 12.14 1.54 -2.52
C VAL A 221 12.93 0.54 -1.70
N LYS A 222 13.06 0.79 -0.40
CA LYS A 222 13.55 -0.20 0.56
C LYS A 222 12.36 -0.96 1.14
N VAL A 223 12.11 -2.18 0.68
CA VAL A 223 11.10 -3.07 1.25
C VAL A 223 11.53 -3.46 2.66
N VAL A 224 10.65 -3.23 3.62
CA VAL A 224 10.85 -3.53 5.05
C VAL A 224 9.92 -4.63 5.56
N PHE A 225 8.88 -4.95 4.80
CA PHE A 225 7.94 -6.01 5.10
C PHE A 225 7.41 -6.61 3.79
N SER A 226 7.43 -7.93 3.66
CA SER A 226 6.88 -8.64 2.50
C SER A 226 6.39 -10.01 2.91
N ARG A 227 5.09 -10.25 2.78
CA ARG A 227 4.47 -11.52 3.22
C ARG A 227 3.36 -11.96 2.28
N LEU A 228 3.33 -13.27 2.03
CA LEU A 228 2.25 -13.94 1.30
C LEU A 228 1.42 -14.76 2.28
N TYR A 229 0.11 -14.58 2.20
CA TYR A 229 -0.87 -15.29 2.98
C TYR A 229 -1.77 -16.15 2.08
N THR A 230 -2.38 -17.17 2.66
CA THR A 230 -3.45 -17.94 2.01
C THR A 230 -4.65 -18.15 2.93
N ARG A 231 -5.83 -18.19 2.35
CA ARG A 231 -7.09 -18.57 2.98
C ARG A 231 -7.69 -19.74 2.21
N ASN A 232 -7.89 -20.85 2.91
CA ASN A 232 -8.43 -22.10 2.37
C ASN A 232 -7.67 -22.67 1.15
N ASP A 233 -6.39 -22.34 0.94
CA ASP A 233 -5.55 -22.77 -0.20
C ASP A 233 -5.97 -22.30 -1.60
N TRP A 234 -7.10 -21.59 -1.73
CA TRP A 234 -7.63 -21.09 -3.02
C TRP A 234 -7.42 -19.59 -3.20
N GLU A 235 -7.33 -18.87 -2.09
CA GLU A 235 -7.25 -17.41 -2.06
C GLU A 235 -5.94 -16.97 -1.43
N TYR A 236 -5.31 -15.98 -2.04
CA TYR A 236 -3.99 -15.51 -1.69
C TYR A 236 -4.02 -14.00 -1.53
N LEU A 237 -3.27 -13.51 -0.55
CA LEU A 237 -3.08 -12.10 -0.28
C LEU A 237 -1.58 -11.85 -0.14
N TYR A 238 -1.04 -10.99 -0.99
CA TYR A 238 0.32 -10.49 -0.87
C TYR A 238 0.29 -9.10 -0.26
N VAL A 239 1.17 -8.83 0.71
CA VAL A 239 1.33 -7.51 1.32
C VAL A 239 2.82 -7.15 1.33
N GLU A 240 3.13 -5.96 0.85
CA GLU A 240 4.48 -5.42 0.83
C GLU A 240 4.52 -3.96 1.28
N CYS A 241 5.37 -3.65 2.24
CA CYS A 241 5.64 -2.28 2.66
C CYS A 241 7.08 -1.88 2.35
N GLY A 242 7.24 -0.74 1.68
CA GLY A 242 8.54 -0.20 1.33
C GLY A 242 8.69 1.28 1.69
N LYS A 243 9.83 1.63 2.30
CA LYS A 243 10.23 3.02 2.56
C LYS A 243 10.82 3.63 1.29
N ILE A 244 10.30 4.77 0.86
CA ILE A 244 10.76 5.43 -0.36
C ILE A 244 11.86 6.43 -0.01
N LYS A 245 13.01 6.28 -0.66
CA LYS A 245 14.22 7.06 -0.39
C LYS A 245 13.95 8.57 -0.49
N ASP A 246 14.27 9.29 0.58
CA ASP A 246 14.18 10.76 0.73
C ASP A 246 12.75 11.35 0.59
N LEU A 247 11.73 10.54 0.29
CA LEU A 247 10.34 10.99 0.13
C LEU A 247 9.61 11.15 1.47
N GLY A 248 10.11 10.55 2.56
CA GLY A 248 9.44 10.59 3.87
C GLY A 248 8.12 9.81 3.91
N LEU A 249 7.89 8.94 2.91
CA LEU A 249 6.73 8.07 2.84
C LEU A 249 7.16 6.61 2.84
N ALA A 250 6.32 5.76 3.43
CA ALA A 250 6.25 4.36 3.06
C ALA A 250 5.08 4.16 2.10
N ARG A 251 5.22 3.18 1.20
CA ARG A 251 4.13 2.67 0.40
C ARG A 251 3.74 1.28 0.85
N ILE A 252 2.45 0.98 0.85
CA ILE A 252 1.91 -0.36 1.10
C ILE A 252 1.19 -0.83 -0.16
N LEU A 253 1.62 -1.96 -0.70
CA LEU A 253 0.96 -2.68 -1.78
C LEU A 253 0.28 -3.91 -1.20
N MET A 254 -1.01 -4.08 -1.49
CA MET A 254 -1.75 -5.30 -1.21
C MET A 254 -2.32 -5.86 -2.50
N VAL A 255 -2.18 -7.16 -2.73
CA VAL A 255 -2.71 -7.84 -3.93
C VAL A 255 -3.41 -9.12 -3.51
N ARG A 256 -4.71 -9.22 -3.82
CA ARG A 256 -5.56 -10.37 -3.48
C ARG A 256 -6.08 -11.05 -4.74
N GLY A 257 -6.16 -12.38 -4.70
CA GLY A 257 -6.63 -13.17 -5.83
C GLY A 257 -6.16 -14.63 -5.79
N SER A 258 -6.09 -15.26 -6.96
CA SER A 258 -5.55 -16.63 -7.07
C SER A 258 -4.03 -16.65 -6.92
N LYS A 259 -3.47 -17.81 -6.51
CA LYS A 259 -2.03 -17.97 -6.31
C LYS A 259 -1.19 -17.44 -7.47
N ASN A 260 -1.50 -17.88 -8.69
CA ASN A 260 -0.66 -17.61 -9.85
C ASN A 260 -0.70 -16.15 -10.31
N ALA A 261 -1.77 -15.43 -9.96
CA ALA A 261 -1.88 -14.00 -10.24
C ALA A 261 -1.19 -13.16 -9.16
N VAL A 262 -1.28 -13.55 -7.88
CA VAL A 262 -0.78 -12.79 -6.73
C VAL A 262 0.73 -12.92 -6.56
N VAL A 263 1.30 -14.13 -6.67
CA VAL A 263 2.73 -14.37 -6.35
C VAL A 263 3.71 -13.58 -7.21
N GLN A 264 3.26 -13.10 -8.37
CA GLN A 264 4.07 -12.36 -9.33
C GLN A 264 4.38 -10.92 -8.87
N TYR A 265 3.60 -10.37 -7.95
CA TYR A 265 3.83 -9.03 -7.40
C TYR A 265 4.90 -9.00 -6.29
N SER A 266 5.50 -10.14 -5.96
CA SER A 266 6.56 -10.20 -4.95
C SER A 266 7.85 -9.56 -5.47
N THR A 267 8.04 -8.26 -5.19
CA THR A 267 9.17 -7.51 -5.73
C THR A 267 10.53 -8.04 -5.26
N CYS A 268 10.62 -8.53 -4.01
CA CYS A 268 11.84 -9.19 -3.53
C CYS A 268 12.18 -10.48 -4.28
N SER A 269 11.21 -11.07 -4.99
CA SER A 269 11.39 -12.25 -5.83
C SER A 269 11.54 -11.92 -7.31
N MET A 270 11.25 -10.68 -7.74
CA MET A 270 11.46 -10.17 -9.10
C MET A 270 12.95 -9.86 -9.31
N LYS A 271 13.80 -10.88 -9.22
CA LYS A 271 15.21 -10.82 -9.63
C LYS A 271 15.49 -11.98 -10.56
N MET A 272 15.33 -11.74 -11.87
CA MET A 272 15.88 -12.58 -12.94
C MET A 272 16.32 -11.68 -14.08
#